data_AF-A0A1G7HHY2-F1
#
_entry.id   AF-A0A1G7HHY2-F1
#
_cell.length_a   1.000
_cell.length_b   1.000
_cell.length_c   1.000
_cell.angle_alpha   90.00
_cell.angle_beta   90.00
_cell.angle_gamma   90.00
#
_symmetry.space_group_name_H-M   'P 1'
#
loop_
_entity.id
_entity.type
_entity.pdbx_description
1 polymer ?
#
loop_
_entity_poly.entity_id
_entity_poly.type
_entity_poly.pdbx_seq_one_letter_code
_entity_poly.pdbx_strand_id
1 'polypeptide(L)'
;FGDPGDALVAGEGIESVLTLRMLFPGLSMVAALSAGHLGAFALPQGLVRLYIALEPDPAGEAAFERLADRAGGQGIAVHPLLSQGTDPNADLQAFGPAATAARLMGQLVPADQDRVRAA
;
A
#
# COMPACT_ATOMS: atom_id res chain seq x y z
N PHE A 1 -9.83 -4.37 4.32
CA PHE A 1 -9.75 -5.80 4.02
C PHE A 1 -8.79 -6.45 5.01
N GLY A 2 -9.26 -7.39 5.83
CA GLY A 2 -8.45 -7.98 6.89
C GLY A 2 -8.30 -7.08 8.13
N ASP A 3 -7.71 -7.65 9.18
CA ASP A 3 -7.32 -6.96 10.41
C ASP A 3 -5.92 -6.35 10.23
N PRO A 4 -5.75 -5.01 10.35
CA PRO A 4 -4.46 -4.36 10.14
C PRO A 4 -3.30 -4.95 10.94
N GLY A 5 -3.55 -5.46 12.15
CA GLY A 5 -2.49 -5.96 13.03
C GLY A 5 -1.31 -4.97 13.10
N ASP A 6 -0.13 -5.44 12.71
CA ASP A 6 1.10 -4.64 12.70
C ASP A 6 1.52 -4.11 11.32
N ALA A 7 0.83 -4.47 10.23
CA ALA A 7 1.16 -4.01 8.87
C ALA A 7 -0.08 -3.77 7.99
N LEU A 8 -0.16 -2.60 7.38
CA LEU A 8 -1.29 -2.17 6.55
C LEU A 8 -0.80 -1.61 5.21
N VAL A 9 -1.50 -1.96 4.13
CA VAL A 9 -1.40 -1.26 2.85
C VAL A 9 -2.57 -0.27 2.72
N ALA A 10 -2.30 1.00 2.46
CA ALA A 10 -3.30 2.02 2.18
C ALA A 10 -3.17 2.51 0.75
N GLY A 11 -4.28 2.72 0.05
CA GLY A 11 -4.29 3.33 -1.28
C GLY A 11 -5.54 4.18 -1.49
N GLU A 12 -5.54 4.99 -2.55
CA GLU A 12 -6.68 5.87 -2.87
C GLU A 12 -7.81 5.08 -3.51
N GLY A 13 -7.55 4.42 -4.63
CA GLY A 13 -8.54 3.72 -5.42
C GLY A 13 -8.88 2.33 -4.87
N ILE A 14 -10.17 1.97 -4.91
CA ILE A 14 -10.61 0.60 -4.56
C ILE A 14 -10.05 -0.43 -5.54
N GLU A 15 -9.97 -0.11 -6.84
CA GLU A 15 -9.45 -1.01 -7.88
C GLU A 15 -7.95 -1.27 -7.69
N SER A 16 -7.17 -0.22 -7.42
CA SER A 16 -5.73 -0.30 -7.09
C SER A 16 -5.52 -1.20 -5.87
N VAL A 17 -6.27 -0.97 -4.79
CA VAL A 17 -6.16 -1.75 -3.55
C VAL A 17 -6.62 -3.21 -3.74
N LEU A 18 -7.68 -3.45 -4.51
CA LEU A 18 -8.12 -4.82 -4.81
C LEU A 18 -7.10 -5.59 -5.66
N THR A 19 -6.43 -4.90 -6.59
CA THR A 19 -5.33 -5.48 -7.36
C THR A 19 -4.18 -5.88 -6.44
N LEU A 20 -3.77 -5.00 -5.52
CA LEU A 20 -2.76 -5.34 -4.50
C LEU A 20 -3.23 -6.50 -3.61
N ARG A 21 -4.50 -6.53 -3.23
CA ARG A 21 -5.05 -7.60 -2.37
C ARG A 21 -5.12 -8.96 -3.06
N MET A 22 -5.26 -8.96 -4.38
CA MET A 22 -5.14 -10.16 -5.21
C MET A 22 -3.69 -10.68 -5.21
N LEU A 23 -2.71 -9.78 -5.36
CA LEU A 23 -1.30 -10.16 -5.43
C LEU A 23 -0.72 -10.56 -4.07
N PHE A 24 -1.16 -9.90 -2.99
CA PHE A 24 -0.63 -10.09 -1.62
C PHE A 24 -1.74 -10.40 -0.61
N PRO A 25 -2.31 -11.62 -0.65
CA PRO A 25 -3.47 -11.94 0.18
C PRO A 25 -3.19 -11.98 1.69
N GLY A 26 -1.92 -12.16 2.08
CA GLY A 26 -1.47 -12.14 3.47
C GLY A 26 -1.35 -10.75 4.10
N LEU A 27 -1.51 -9.67 3.33
CA LEU A 27 -1.47 -8.30 3.85
C LEU A 27 -2.87 -7.71 3.99
N SER A 28 -3.07 -7.00 5.10
CA SER A 28 -4.28 -6.20 5.32
C SER A 28 -4.20 -4.90 4.54
N MET A 29 -5.34 -4.47 4.01
CA MET A 29 -5.37 -3.32 3.09
C MET A 29 -6.61 -2.45 3.27
N VAL A 30 -6.51 -1.17 2.92
CA VAL A 30 -7.61 -0.21 2.94
C VAL A 30 -7.58 0.71 1.71
N ALA A 31 -8.76 0.95 1.15
CA ALA A 31 -8.97 1.97 0.12
C ALA A 31 -9.60 3.19 0.78
N ALA A 32 -8.93 4.34 0.69
CA ALA A 32 -9.41 5.60 1.26
C ALA A 32 -10.44 6.32 0.38
N LEU A 33 -10.55 5.92 -0.90
CA LEU A 33 -11.49 6.43 -1.91
C LEU A 33 -11.23 7.87 -2.38
N SER A 34 -10.15 8.51 -1.93
CA SER A 34 -9.58 9.74 -2.49
C SER A 34 -8.23 10.07 -1.84
N ALA A 35 -7.40 10.89 -2.51
CA ALA A 35 -6.21 11.52 -1.93
C ALA A 35 -6.48 12.26 -0.61
N GLY A 36 -7.59 13.00 -0.55
CA GLY A 36 -7.98 13.74 0.65
C GLY A 36 -8.24 12.81 1.84
N HIS A 37 -8.99 11.73 1.62
CA HIS A 37 -9.25 10.74 2.65
C HIS A 37 -8.01 9.91 3.00
N LEU A 38 -7.11 9.66 2.03
CA LEU A 38 -5.86 8.96 2.28
C LEU A 38 -4.97 9.77 3.21
N GLY A 39 -4.74 11.05 2.90
CA GLY A 39 -3.98 11.96 3.77
C GLY A 39 -4.60 12.15 5.16
N ALA A 40 -5.93 12.03 5.27
CA ALA A 40 -6.68 12.13 6.52
C ALA A 40 -6.88 10.78 7.24
N PHE A 41 -6.39 9.66 6.68
CA PHE A 41 -6.67 8.32 7.18
C PHE A 41 -6.29 8.18 8.66
N ALA A 42 -7.17 7.55 9.44
CA ALA A 42 -6.95 7.30 10.86
C ALA A 42 -6.12 6.03 11.03
N LEU A 43 -4.93 6.17 11.63
CA LEU A 43 -4.00 5.05 11.79
C LEU A 43 -4.48 4.13 12.92
N PRO A 44 -4.68 2.83 12.65
CA PRO A 44 -5.06 1.87 13.68
C PRO A 44 -4.03 1.78 14.80
N GLN A 45 -4.50 1.51 16.03
CA GLN A 45 -3.61 1.24 17.16
C GLN A 45 -2.82 -0.05 16.92
N GLY A 46 -1.53 -0.04 17.29
CA GLY A 46 -0.65 -1.20 17.15
C GLY A 46 -0.03 -1.36 15.76
N LEU A 47 -0.36 -0.47 14.82
CA LEU A 47 0.28 -0.47 13.51
C LEU A 47 1.77 -0.14 13.65
N VAL A 48 2.63 -0.97 13.05
CA VAL A 48 4.08 -0.78 13.06
C VAL A 48 4.59 -0.39 11.68
N ARG A 49 3.95 -0.91 10.62
CA ARG A 49 4.35 -0.68 9.23
C ARG A 49 3.16 -0.25 8.38
N LEU A 50 3.35 0.82 7.63
CA LEU A 50 2.37 1.33 6.69
C LEU A 50 3.00 1.38 5.30
N TYR A 51 2.41 0.63 4.37
CA TYR A 51 2.69 0.78 2.96
C TYR A 51 1.65 1.68 2.33
N ILE A 52 2.06 2.68 1.58
CA ILE A 52 1.15 3.59 0.89
C ILE A 52 1.31 3.36 -0.61
N ALA A 53 0.27 2.83 -1.25
CA ALA A 53 0.20 2.71 -2.70
C ALA A 53 0.15 4.12 -3.30
N LEU A 54 1.25 4.52 -3.92
CA LEU A 54 1.43 5.86 -4.46
C LEU A 54 1.21 5.81 -5.98
N GLU A 55 0.17 6.51 -6.42
CA GLU A 55 -0.07 6.81 -7.83
C GLU A 55 0.74 8.08 -8.18
N PRO A 56 1.42 8.14 -9.36
CA PRO A 56 2.38 9.19 -9.68
C PRO A 56 1.68 10.47 -10.17
N ASP A 57 0.89 11.08 -9.29
CA ASP A 57 0.21 12.34 -9.51
C ASP A 57 0.34 13.29 -8.29
N PRO A 58 0.17 14.61 -8.48
CA PRO A 58 0.37 15.58 -7.40
C PRO A 58 -0.58 15.41 -6.19
N ALA A 59 -1.78 14.86 -6.39
CA ALA A 59 -2.70 14.64 -5.29
C ALA A 59 -2.25 13.43 -4.45
N GLY A 60 -1.81 12.36 -5.12
CA GLY A 60 -1.20 11.18 -4.50
C GLY A 60 0.06 11.50 -3.71
N GLU A 61 0.98 12.26 -4.28
CA GLU A 61 2.20 12.71 -3.59
C GLU A 61 1.87 13.50 -2.33
N ALA A 62 0.96 14.46 -2.43
CA ALA A 62 0.54 15.26 -1.27
C ALA A 62 -0.24 14.44 -0.23
N ALA A 63 -0.97 13.40 -0.63
CA ALA A 63 -1.65 12.48 0.29
C ALA A 63 -0.63 11.60 1.03
N PHE A 64 0.36 11.08 0.30
CA PHE A 64 1.48 10.32 0.85
C PHE A 64 2.23 11.13 1.90
N GLU A 65 2.67 12.35 1.57
CA GLU A 65 3.43 13.21 2.50
C GLU A 65 2.66 13.44 3.80
N ARG A 66 1.39 13.85 3.70
CA ARG A 66 0.55 14.11 4.88
C ARG A 66 0.36 12.87 5.75
N LEU A 67 0.10 11.71 5.14
CA LEU A 67 -0.09 10.47 5.88
C LEU A 67 1.24 9.98 6.47
N ALA A 68 2.33 10.09 5.72
CA ALA A 68 3.67 9.70 6.14
C ALA A 68 4.14 10.52 7.34
N ASP A 69 3.95 11.85 7.33
CA ASP A 69 4.28 12.73 8.45
C ASP A 69 3.51 12.35 9.72
N ARG A 70 2.21 12.09 9.58
CA ARG A 70 1.34 11.69 10.71
C ARG A 70 1.68 10.31 11.27
N ALA A 71 2.04 9.37 10.39
CA ALA A 71 2.46 8.03 10.76
C ALA A 71 3.84 8.04 11.43
N GLY A 72 4.79 8.79 10.87
CA GLY A 72 6.13 9.00 11.45
C GLY A 72 6.07 9.66 12.82
N GLY A 73 5.19 10.64 13.02
CA GLY A 73 4.90 11.23 14.34
C GLY A 73 4.38 10.24 15.38
N GLN A 74 3.89 9.07 14.96
CA GLN A 74 3.44 7.97 15.82
C GLN A 74 4.45 6.82 15.89
N GLY A 75 5.64 6.96 15.28
CA GLY A 75 6.68 5.93 15.24
C GLY A 75 6.40 4.77 14.28
N ILE A 76 5.46 4.94 13.35
CA ILE A 76 5.11 3.93 12.34
C ILE A 76 6.10 4.05 11.17
N ALA A 77 6.67 2.91 10.75
CA ALA A 77 7.53 2.86 9.57
C ALA A 77 6.68 2.97 8.29
N VAL A 78 6.95 3.98 7.48
CA VAL A 78 6.19 4.25 6.25
C VAL A 78 7.03 3.89 5.03
N HIS A 79 6.42 3.15 4.10
CA HIS A 79 7.03 2.69 2.88
C HIS A 79 6.14 3.05 1.68
N PRO A 80 6.65 3.74 0.65
CA PRO A 80 5.90 3.86 -0.60
C PRO A 80 5.82 2.48 -1.28
N LEU A 81 4.66 2.19 -1.88
CA LEU A 81 4.48 1.11 -2.84
C LEU A 81 4.24 1.75 -4.21
N LEU A 82 5.29 1.71 -5.03
CA LEU A 82 5.32 2.34 -6.34
C LEU A 82 4.96 1.33 -7.42
N SER A 83 3.98 1.69 -8.24
CA SER A 83 3.72 1.03 -9.52
C SER A 83 4.80 1.44 -10.53
N GLN A 84 5.05 0.60 -11.52
CA GLN A 84 5.93 0.93 -12.63
C GLN A 84 5.24 1.87 -13.63
N GLY A 85 3.95 1.66 -13.85
CA GLY A 85 3.05 2.50 -14.63
C GLY A 85 2.26 3.47 -13.76
N THR A 86 1.03 3.76 -14.17
CA THR A 86 0.15 4.71 -13.47
C THR A 86 -0.42 4.16 -12.18
N ASP A 87 -0.69 2.85 -12.12
CA ASP A 87 -1.30 2.18 -10.98
C ASP A 87 -1.07 0.66 -11.06
N PRO A 88 -1.36 -0.11 -9.99
CA PRO A 88 -1.12 -1.55 -9.97
C PRO A 88 -1.94 -2.33 -11.02
N ASN A 89 -3.11 -1.83 -11.42
CA ASN A 89 -3.95 -2.48 -12.42
C ASN A 89 -3.39 -2.27 -13.84
N ALA A 90 -2.85 -1.09 -14.14
CA ALA A 90 -2.10 -0.82 -15.36
C ALA A 90 -0.86 -1.72 -15.45
N ASP A 91 -0.13 -1.88 -14.35
CA ASP A 91 0.99 -2.82 -14.29
C ASP A 91 0.56 -4.27 -14.51
N LEU A 92 -0.58 -4.67 -13.93
CA LEU A 92 -1.14 -6.00 -14.12
C LEU A 92 -1.44 -6.28 -15.60
N GLN A 93 -2.05 -5.31 -16.30
CA GLN A 93 -2.35 -5.41 -17.73
C GLN A 93 -1.08 -5.45 -18.59
N ALA A 94 -0.05 -4.69 -18.23
CA ALA A 94 1.18 -4.57 -19.00
C ALA A 94 2.15 -5.74 -18.81
N PHE A 95 2.31 -6.22 -17.57
CA PHE A 95 3.37 -7.16 -17.18
C PHE A 95 2.85 -8.52 -16.69
N GLY A 96 1.57 -8.61 -16.37
CA GLY A 96 0.94 -9.81 -15.83
C GLY A 96 1.20 -10.02 -14.33
N PRO A 97 0.41 -10.90 -13.67
CA PRO A 97 0.38 -11.00 -12.20
C PRO A 97 1.73 -11.32 -11.56
N ALA A 98 2.47 -12.28 -12.11
CA ALA A 98 3.72 -12.74 -11.52
C ALA A 98 4.82 -11.67 -11.55
N ALA A 99 4.96 -10.95 -12.67
CA ALA A 99 5.96 -9.91 -12.81
C ALA A 99 5.63 -8.69 -11.94
N THR A 100 4.35 -8.29 -11.89
CA THR A 100 3.87 -7.21 -11.03
C THR A 100 4.05 -7.55 -9.55
N ALA A 101 3.68 -8.77 -9.13
CA ALA A 101 3.90 -9.25 -7.76
C ALA A 101 5.38 -9.25 -7.37
N ALA A 102 6.28 -9.76 -8.22
CA ALA A 102 7.71 -9.81 -7.92
C ALA A 102 8.31 -8.41 -7.72
N ARG A 103 7.90 -7.43 -8.54
CA ARG A 103 8.35 -6.03 -8.41
C ARG A 103 7.87 -5.38 -7.12
N LEU A 104 6.58 -5.49 -6.82
CA LEU A 104 6.00 -4.92 -5.60
C LEU A 104 6.51 -5.64 -4.35
N MET A 105 6.76 -6.96 -4.41
CA MET A 105 7.31 -7.73 -3.30
C MET A 105 8.73 -7.27 -2.93
N GLY A 106 9.52 -6.84 -3.92
CA GLY A 106 10.84 -6.26 -3.69
C GLY A 106 10.83 -4.94 -2.89
N GLN A 107 9.67 -4.29 -2.75
CA GLN A 107 9.51 -3.06 -1.98
C GLN A 107 9.05 -3.31 -0.53
N LEU A 108 8.65 -4.54 -0.20
CA LEU A 108 8.25 -4.92 1.15
C LEU A 108 9.46 -5.23 2.02
N VAL A 109 9.36 -4.98 3.32
CA VAL A 109 10.39 -5.44 4.27
C VAL A 109 10.38 -6.98 4.34
N PRO A 110 11.51 -7.64 4.71
CA PRO A 110 11.61 -9.09 4.70
C PRO A 110 10.49 -9.81 5.47
N ALA A 111 10.10 -9.30 6.65
CA ALA A 111 9.03 -9.88 7.46
C ALA A 111 7.68 -9.93 6.73
N ASP A 112 7.35 -8.90 5.95
CA ASP A 112 6.09 -8.85 5.21
C ASP A 112 6.19 -9.61 3.88
N GLN A 113 7.38 -9.74 3.30
CA GLN A 113 7.59 -10.68 2.18
C GLN A 113 7.30 -12.12 2.61
N ASP A 114 7.80 -12.53 3.78
CA ASP A 114 7.57 -13.87 4.30
C ASP A 114 6.09 -14.10 4.63
N ARG A 115 5.40 -13.09 5.16
CA ARG A 115 3.95 -13.10 5.37
C ARG A 115 3.18 -13.32 4.06
N VAL A 116 3.58 -12.66 2.98
CA VAL A 116 2.97 -12.84 1.66
C VAL A 116 3.22 -14.24 1.12
N ARG A 117 4.42 -14.80 1.30
CA ARG A 117 4.76 -16.16 0.83
C ARG A 117 4.05 -17.27 1.60
N ALA A 118 3.64 -17.00 2.84
CA ALA A 118 2.98 -17.96 3.72
C ALA A 118 1.45 -18.01 3.57
N ALA A 119 0.86 -17.08 2.80
CA ALA A 119 -0.58 -16.94 2.58
C ALA A 119 -1.04 -17.65 1.31
#